data_AF-A0A4Y9Z221-F1
#
_entry.id   AF-A0A4Y9Z221-F1
#
_cell.length_a   1.000
_cell.length_b   1.000
_cell.length_c   1.000
_cell.angle_alpha   90.00
_cell.angle_beta   90.00
_cell.angle_gamma   90.00
#
_symmetry.space_group_name_H-M   'P 1'
#
loop_
_entity.id
_entity.type
_entity.pdbx_description
1 polymer ?
#
loop_
_entity_poly.entity_id
_entity_poly.type
_entity_poly.pdbx_seq_one_letter_code
_entity_poly.pdbx_strand_id
1 'polypeptide(L)'
;MFLTFSANKRRDDASLLQRNAPIEAHVPKPPSYAIAVDVYVHQVPEKDEAQGTETWVVDGRPERHLARGHVLTLRHEHHVLGSGRISKVTGLTRHWVTFRLAGTREGAQIRVPIPWAGLSGLYCYTHTTTYHTLSQTPEPHAVFRGTPPFADPEENPYEFELSPGKLLRLRAKFVSNREVESTSEMLGNDSICNT
;
A
#
# COMPACT_ATOMS: atom_id res chain seq x y z
N MET A 1 -55.11 -0.68 -22.57
CA MET A 1 -54.67 0.54 -21.87
C MET A 1 -55.03 0.34 -20.40
N PHE A 2 -54.08 -0.09 -19.57
CA PHE A 2 -54.32 -0.47 -18.17
C PHE A 2 -53.67 0.54 -17.24
N LEU A 3 -54.46 1.11 -16.33
CA LEU A 3 -54.04 2.04 -15.30
C LEU A 3 -53.48 1.25 -14.11
N THR A 4 -52.19 1.40 -13.82
CA THR A 4 -51.55 0.87 -12.61
C THR A 4 -51.57 1.92 -11.50
N PHE A 5 -52.24 1.60 -10.39
CA PHE A 5 -52.30 2.43 -9.20
C PHE A 5 -51.02 2.31 -8.38
N SER A 6 -50.46 3.46 -8.00
CA SER A 6 -49.29 3.57 -7.12
C SER A 6 -49.72 3.43 -5.66
N ALA A 7 -49.23 2.40 -4.98
CA ALA A 7 -49.51 2.17 -3.56
C ALA A 7 -48.59 3.05 -2.70
N ASN A 8 -49.18 4.07 -2.07
CA ASN A 8 -48.54 4.89 -1.05
C ASN A 8 -48.16 4.03 0.17
N LYS A 9 -46.86 3.81 0.35
CA LYS A 9 -46.29 3.15 1.53
C LYS A 9 -46.37 4.13 2.71
N ARG A 10 -47.35 3.92 3.61
CA ARG A 10 -47.43 4.60 4.91
C ARG A 10 -46.12 4.40 5.66
N ARG A 11 -45.45 5.50 6.01
CA ARG A 11 -44.41 5.53 7.04
C ARG A 11 -45.11 5.49 8.38
N ASP A 12 -44.96 4.38 9.09
CA ASP A 12 -45.36 4.30 10.49
C ASP A 12 -44.34 5.11 11.32
N ASP A 13 -44.81 6.22 11.89
CA ASP A 13 -44.13 7.01 12.92
C ASP A 13 -44.05 6.20 14.22
N ALA A 14 -43.09 5.28 14.29
CA ALA A 14 -42.70 4.56 15.49
C ALA A 14 -41.33 5.08 15.98
N SER A 15 -41.27 6.35 16.39
CA SER A 15 -40.01 7.02 16.72
C SER A 15 -40.02 7.75 18.07
N LEU A 16 -40.63 7.20 19.12
CA LEU A 16 -40.55 7.79 20.48
C LEU A 16 -40.36 6.76 21.61
N LEU A 17 -39.55 5.73 21.38
CA LEU A 17 -38.93 4.98 22.48
C LEU A 17 -37.42 4.92 22.26
N GLN A 18 -36.80 6.09 22.28
CA GLN A 18 -35.36 6.25 22.35
C GLN A 18 -34.91 5.80 23.74
N ARG A 19 -34.75 4.48 23.87
CA ARG A 19 -34.22 3.81 25.05
C ARG A 19 -32.91 4.50 25.44
N ASN A 20 -32.85 4.95 26.68
CA ASN A 20 -31.62 5.31 27.38
C ASN A 20 -30.67 4.12 27.34
N ALA A 21 -29.90 3.98 26.25
CA ALA A 21 -28.83 3.01 26.20
C ALA A 21 -27.79 3.45 27.24
N PRO A 22 -27.35 2.54 28.13
CA PRO A 22 -26.31 2.86 29.09
C PRO A 22 -25.10 3.40 28.31
N ILE A 23 -24.58 4.54 28.76
CA ILE A 23 -23.34 5.11 28.24
C ILE A 23 -22.27 4.06 28.50
N GLU A 24 -21.93 3.27 27.47
CA GLU A 24 -20.83 2.32 27.54
C GLU A 24 -19.58 3.12 27.88
N ALA A 25 -19.05 2.87 29.08
CA ALA A 25 -17.84 3.52 29.55
C ALA A 25 -16.76 3.32 28.49
N HIS A 26 -16.27 4.41 27.92
CA HIS A 26 -15.27 4.39 26.87
C HIS A 26 -14.00 3.73 27.43
N VAL A 27 -13.82 2.44 27.15
CA VAL A 27 -12.61 1.72 27.52
C VAL A 27 -11.45 2.35 26.74
N PRO A 28 -10.46 2.96 27.41
CA PRO A 28 -9.32 3.52 26.72
C PRO A 28 -8.64 2.41 25.93
N LYS A 29 -8.52 2.60 24.61
CA LYS A 29 -7.81 1.66 23.75
C LYS A 29 -6.36 1.58 24.24
N PRO A 30 -5.81 0.37 24.43
CA PRO A 30 -4.42 0.23 24.83
C PRO A 30 -3.50 0.95 23.82
N PRO A 31 -2.38 1.51 24.26
CA PRO A 31 -1.45 2.20 23.36
C PRO A 31 -0.96 1.22 22.29
N SER A 32 -1.12 1.59 21.03
CA SER A 32 -0.55 0.84 19.91
C SER A 32 0.95 1.11 19.88
N TYR A 33 1.75 0.11 20.27
CA TYR A 33 3.20 0.22 20.21
C TYR A 33 3.66 0.31 18.76
N ALA A 34 4.46 1.33 18.44
CA ALA A 34 5.12 1.42 17.15
C ALA A 34 6.25 0.39 17.07
N ILE A 35 6.29 -0.37 15.98
CA ILE A 35 7.40 -1.30 15.72
C ILE A 35 8.55 -0.49 15.13
N ALA A 36 9.66 -0.40 15.86
CA ALA A 36 10.90 0.21 15.38
C ALA A 36 11.78 -0.85 14.69
N VAL A 37 12.38 -0.50 13.55
CA VAL A 37 13.26 -1.39 12.77
C VAL A 37 14.45 -0.61 12.25
N ASP A 38 15.66 -1.09 12.53
CA ASP A 38 16.88 -0.57 11.93
C ASP A 38 17.05 -1.14 10.51
N VAL A 39 17.34 -0.26 9.54
CA VAL A 39 17.46 -0.64 8.13
C VAL A 39 18.76 -0.10 7.56
N TYR A 40 19.60 -1.00 7.06
CA TYR A 40 20.85 -0.66 6.38
C TYR A 40 20.58 -0.30 4.92
N VAL A 41 21.03 0.87 4.52
CA VAL A 41 20.83 1.43 3.17
C VAL A 41 22.18 1.79 2.53
N HIS A 42 22.18 1.93 1.21
CA HIS A 42 23.32 2.50 0.50
C HIS A 42 23.62 3.93 0.97
N GLN A 43 24.89 4.34 0.86
CA GLN A 43 25.39 5.62 1.36
C GLN A 43 24.70 6.83 0.70
N VAL A 44 24.38 6.72 -0.59
CA VAL A 44 23.84 7.81 -1.40
C VAL A 44 22.41 7.44 -1.84
N PRO A 45 21.40 8.28 -1.56
CA PRO A 45 20.05 8.05 -2.05
C PRO A 45 19.97 8.34 -3.55
N GLU A 46 19.10 7.62 -4.25
CA GLU A 46 18.72 7.96 -5.62
C GLU A 46 17.84 9.21 -5.59
N LYS A 47 18.19 10.22 -6.37
CA LYS A 47 17.41 11.47 -6.48
C LYS A 47 16.66 11.51 -7.78
N ASP A 48 15.36 11.76 -7.70
CA ASP A 48 14.53 12.10 -8.86
C ASP A 48 14.27 13.60 -8.83
N GLU A 49 15.03 14.35 -9.64
CA GLU A 49 14.93 15.81 -9.72
C GLU A 49 13.57 16.28 -10.26
N ALA A 50 12.94 15.50 -11.15
CA ALA A 50 11.66 15.87 -11.74
C ALA A 50 10.52 15.83 -10.70
N GLN A 51 10.58 14.88 -9.77
CA GLN A 51 9.60 14.74 -8.69
C GLN A 51 10.04 15.37 -7.36
N GLY A 52 11.30 15.80 -7.25
CA GLY A 52 11.89 16.27 -6.00
C GLY A 52 11.90 15.19 -4.91
N THR A 53 12.11 13.92 -5.29
CA THR A 53 12.08 12.79 -4.33
C THR A 53 13.47 12.20 -4.10
N GLU A 54 13.72 11.75 -2.87
CA GLU A 54 14.96 11.07 -2.48
C GLU A 54 14.61 9.64 -2.04
N THR A 55 15.11 8.64 -2.78
CA THR A 55 14.83 7.22 -2.54
C THR A 55 16.06 6.52 -1.97
N TRP A 56 15.97 6.08 -0.71
CA TRP A 56 16.97 5.25 -0.07
C TRP A 56 16.78 3.79 -0.47
N VAL A 57 17.84 3.11 -0.89
CA VAL A 57 17.77 1.70 -1.31
C VAL A 57 18.33 0.82 -0.19
N VAL A 58 17.55 -0.17 0.23
CA VAL A 58 17.97 -1.13 1.25
C VAL A 58 19.06 -2.04 0.70
N ASP A 59 20.17 -2.13 1.45
CA ASP A 59 21.38 -2.88 1.10
C ASP A 59 21.51 -4.18 1.91
N GLY A 60 20.89 -4.22 3.09
CA GLY A 60 20.93 -5.37 4.00
C GLY A 60 19.54 -5.86 4.37
N ARG A 61 19.43 -7.18 4.61
CA ARG A 61 18.18 -7.77 5.10
C ARG A 61 17.82 -7.18 6.48
N PRO A 62 16.65 -6.55 6.65
CA PRO A 62 16.21 -6.05 7.95
C PRO A 62 15.82 -7.21 8.88
N GLU A 63 15.88 -6.98 10.19
CA GLU A 63 15.49 -7.99 11.21
C GLU A 63 14.04 -8.45 11.09
N ARG A 64 13.18 -7.58 10.52
CA ARG A 64 11.75 -7.84 10.30
C ARG A 64 11.35 -7.33 8.93
N HIS A 65 10.34 -7.96 8.33
CA HIS A 65 9.77 -7.46 7.09
C HIS A 65 9.22 -6.05 7.29
N LEU A 66 9.52 -5.16 6.34
CA LEU A 66 9.15 -3.75 6.43
C LEU A 66 7.71 -3.55 5.96
N ALA A 67 6.84 -3.16 6.88
CA ALA A 67 5.41 -3.02 6.64
C ALA A 67 4.91 -1.61 6.97
N ARG A 68 3.74 -1.26 6.43
CA ARG A 68 3.08 0.02 6.73
C ARG A 68 2.91 0.21 8.25
N GLY A 69 3.26 1.39 8.74
CA GLY A 69 3.18 1.77 10.15
C GLY A 69 4.48 1.55 10.94
N HIS A 70 5.44 0.75 10.42
CA HIS A 70 6.75 0.61 11.06
C HIS A 70 7.50 1.95 11.08
N VAL A 71 8.22 2.19 12.16
CA VAL A 71 9.17 3.31 12.30
C VAL A 71 10.55 2.77 11.96
N LEU A 72 11.20 3.36 10.96
CA LEU A 72 12.51 2.95 10.49
C LEU A 72 13.57 3.89 11.02
N THR A 73 14.72 3.33 11.40
CA THR A 73 15.98 4.08 11.54
C THR A 73 16.85 3.71 10.34
N LEU A 74 17.12 4.68 9.47
CA LEU A 74 17.99 4.48 8.31
C LEU A 74 19.45 4.56 8.75
N ARG A 75 20.22 3.53 8.41
CA ARG A 75 21.62 3.40 8.79
C ARG A 75 22.50 3.10 7.59
N HIS A 76 23.72 3.63 7.61
CA HIS A 76 24.80 3.20 6.73
C HIS A 76 26.00 2.88 7.61
N GLU A 77 26.41 1.60 7.62
CA GLU A 77 27.39 1.09 8.57
C GLU A 77 27.02 1.45 10.03
N HIS A 78 27.86 2.24 10.72
CA HIS A 78 27.64 2.69 12.09
C HIS A 78 26.95 4.07 12.20
N HIS A 79 26.60 4.69 11.07
CA HIS A 79 26.03 6.03 11.02
C HIS A 79 24.51 5.99 10.89
N VAL A 80 23.83 6.77 11.73
CA VAL A 80 22.38 7.01 11.62
C VAL A 80 22.17 8.17 10.66
N LEU A 81 21.45 7.91 9.56
CA LEU A 81 21.14 8.90 8.53
C LEU A 81 19.85 9.65 8.83
N GLY A 82 18.89 8.99 9.49
CA GLY A 82 17.62 9.57 9.88
C GLY A 82 16.60 8.52 10.29
N SER A 83 15.39 8.97 10.62
CA SER A 83 14.29 8.09 11.01
C SER A 83 12.96 8.52 10.40
N GLY A 84 12.09 7.56 10.06
CA GLY A 84 10.80 7.84 9.43
C GLY A 84 9.80 6.71 9.54
N ARG A 85 8.51 7.01 9.47
CA ARG A 85 7.43 6.01 9.51
C ARG A 85 6.99 5.61 8.11
N ILE A 86 6.91 4.31 7.81
CA ILE A 86 6.35 3.80 6.55
C ILE A 86 4.87 4.19 6.48
N SER A 87 4.51 5.02 5.50
CA SER A 87 3.15 5.57 5.37
C SER A 87 2.29 4.84 4.33
N LYS A 88 2.79 4.69 3.10
CA LYS A 88 2.11 4.02 1.98
C LYS A 88 3.13 3.52 0.94
N VAL A 89 2.69 2.61 0.08
CA VAL A 89 3.42 2.22 -1.14
C VAL A 89 3.28 3.34 -2.17
N THR A 90 4.39 3.77 -2.78
CA THR A 90 4.45 4.77 -3.86
C THR A 90 4.79 4.15 -5.21
N GLY A 91 5.49 3.02 -5.21
CA GLY A 91 5.88 2.32 -6.43
C GLY A 91 5.98 0.82 -6.22
N LEU A 92 5.71 0.07 -7.27
CA LEU A 92 5.83 -1.38 -7.31
C LEU A 92 6.47 -1.79 -8.64
N THR A 93 7.56 -2.54 -8.56
CA THR A 93 8.28 -3.13 -9.70
C THR A 93 8.32 -4.64 -9.49
N ARG A 94 8.91 -5.39 -10.43
CA ARG A 94 9.01 -6.85 -10.30
C ARG A 94 9.70 -7.25 -8.99
N HIS A 95 10.83 -6.63 -8.67
CA HIS A 95 11.69 -7.07 -7.56
C HIS A 95 11.70 -6.14 -6.35
N TRP A 96 11.11 -4.95 -6.49
CA TRP A 96 11.15 -3.91 -5.46
C TRP A 96 9.80 -3.26 -5.22
N VAL A 97 9.58 -2.89 -3.97
CA VAL A 97 8.51 -1.98 -3.56
C VAL A 97 9.13 -0.70 -3.01
N THR A 98 8.53 0.44 -3.35
CA THR A 98 8.93 1.73 -2.81
C THR A 98 7.87 2.21 -1.82
N PHE A 99 8.30 2.58 -0.62
CA PHE A 99 7.44 3.16 0.41
C PHE A 99 7.77 4.63 0.65
N ARG A 100 6.75 5.45 0.88
CA ARG A 100 6.93 6.82 1.38
C ARG A 100 7.17 6.83 2.87
N LEU A 101 8.17 7.59 3.31
CA LEU A 101 8.44 7.84 4.72
C LEU A 101 7.73 9.13 5.17
N ALA A 102 7.13 9.08 6.36
CA ALA A 102 6.51 10.20 7.03
C ALA A 102 7.32 10.60 8.28
N GLY A 103 7.35 11.89 8.62
CA GLY A 103 8.16 12.41 9.72
C GLY A 103 9.63 12.62 9.36
N THR A 104 9.98 12.50 8.08
CA THR A 104 11.31 12.77 7.50
C THR A 104 11.28 14.07 6.69
N ARG A 105 12.38 14.37 5.99
CA ARG A 105 12.39 15.32 4.86
C ARG A 105 11.27 15.01 3.87
N GLU A 106 10.73 16.06 3.26
CA GLU A 106 9.71 15.93 2.23
C GLU A 106 10.24 15.11 1.05
N GLY A 107 9.36 14.31 0.43
CA GLY A 107 9.73 13.47 -0.69
C GLY A 107 10.61 12.25 -0.37
N ALA A 108 10.95 11.99 0.91
CA ALA A 108 11.78 10.84 1.26
C ALA A 108 11.03 9.50 1.11
N GLN A 109 11.69 8.55 0.45
CA GLN A 109 11.19 7.22 0.16
C GLN A 109 12.24 6.16 0.51
N ILE A 110 11.79 4.92 0.65
CA ILE A 110 12.66 3.75 0.79
C ILE A 110 12.24 2.66 -0.19
N ARG A 111 13.19 2.15 -0.97
CA ARG A 111 13.00 1.03 -1.89
C ARG A 111 13.53 -0.24 -1.25
N VAL A 112 12.63 -1.22 -1.13
CA VAL A 112 12.84 -2.47 -0.39
C VAL A 112 12.62 -3.65 -1.33
N PRO A 113 13.50 -4.66 -1.35
CA PRO A 113 13.25 -5.90 -2.08
C PRO A 113 11.94 -6.56 -1.62
N ILE A 114 11.17 -7.11 -2.55
CA ILE A 114 9.87 -7.75 -2.27
C ILE A 114 9.96 -8.81 -1.14
N PRO A 115 10.97 -9.69 -1.07
CA PRO A 115 11.09 -10.66 0.04
C PRO A 115 11.23 -10.04 1.42
N TRP A 116 11.69 -8.79 1.52
CA TRP A 116 11.89 -8.08 2.78
C TRP A 116 10.72 -7.15 3.11
N ALA A 117 9.71 -7.10 2.26
CA ALA A 117 8.56 -6.23 2.41
C ALA A 117 7.36 -6.98 3.03
N GLY A 118 6.75 -6.38 4.04
CA GLY A 118 5.47 -6.79 4.60
C GLY A 118 4.33 -6.17 3.80
N LEU A 119 4.07 -6.68 2.60
CA LEU A 119 3.01 -6.18 1.73
C LEU A 119 1.62 -6.52 2.30
N SER A 120 0.69 -5.59 2.15
CA SER A 120 -0.73 -5.87 2.45
C SER A 120 -1.31 -6.82 1.40
N GLY A 121 -2.36 -7.56 1.75
CA GLY A 121 -2.98 -8.53 0.82
C GLY A 121 -3.37 -7.95 -0.55
N LEU A 122 -3.78 -6.67 -0.61
CA LEU A 122 -4.05 -5.99 -1.88
C LEU A 122 -2.79 -5.87 -2.75
N TYR A 123 -1.67 -5.46 -2.17
CA TYR A 123 -0.40 -5.32 -2.89
C TYR A 123 0.20 -6.67 -3.24
N CYS A 124 0.08 -7.69 -2.38
CA CYS A 124 0.44 -9.08 -2.74
C CYS A 124 -0.35 -9.53 -3.98
N TYR A 125 -1.69 -9.36 -3.95
CA TYR A 125 -2.54 -9.77 -5.06
C TYR A 125 -2.22 -9.02 -6.36
N THR A 126 -2.05 -7.70 -6.29
CA THR A 126 -1.65 -6.89 -7.45
C THR A 126 -0.31 -7.35 -7.99
N HIS A 127 0.70 -7.51 -7.12
CA HIS A 127 2.03 -7.97 -7.53
C HIS A 127 1.99 -9.32 -8.23
N THR A 128 1.32 -10.33 -7.66
CA THR A 128 1.19 -11.66 -8.28
C THR A 128 0.46 -11.61 -9.62
N THR A 129 -0.63 -10.86 -9.71
CA THR A 129 -1.49 -10.84 -10.91
C THR A 129 -0.91 -10.04 -12.05
N THR A 130 -0.10 -9.02 -11.77
CA THR A 130 0.49 -8.13 -12.77
C THR A 130 1.99 -8.26 -12.90
N TYR A 131 2.60 -9.30 -12.30
CA TYR A 131 4.06 -9.42 -12.19
C TYR A 131 4.79 -9.19 -13.53
N HIS A 132 4.35 -9.87 -14.59
CA HIS A 132 5.01 -9.76 -15.91
C HIS A 132 4.82 -8.40 -16.58
N THR A 133 3.80 -7.63 -16.18
CA THR A 133 3.58 -6.26 -16.69
C THR A 133 4.28 -5.18 -15.86
N LEU A 134 4.82 -5.53 -14.68
CA LEU A 134 5.60 -4.59 -13.87
C LEU A 134 6.97 -4.34 -14.51
N SER A 135 7.52 -3.14 -14.25
CA SER A 135 8.87 -2.78 -14.68
C SER A 135 9.89 -3.80 -14.17
N GLN A 136 10.75 -4.27 -15.08
CA GLN A 136 11.88 -5.14 -14.76
C GLN A 136 13.01 -4.38 -14.06
N THR A 137 13.09 -3.06 -14.27
CA THR A 137 14.08 -2.21 -13.63
C THR A 137 13.48 -1.60 -12.35
N PRO A 138 14.27 -1.58 -11.24
CA PRO A 138 15.65 -2.07 -11.14
C PRO A 138 15.74 -3.61 -11.03
N GLU A 139 16.90 -4.15 -11.44
CA GLU A 139 17.24 -5.58 -11.31
C GLU A 139 17.08 -6.08 -9.86
N PRO A 140 16.92 -7.40 -9.63
CA PRO A 140 16.89 -7.96 -8.28
C PRO A 140 18.06 -7.49 -7.41
N HIS A 141 17.81 -7.37 -6.10
CA HIS A 141 18.87 -7.11 -5.13
C HIS A 141 20.02 -8.12 -5.27
N ALA A 142 21.27 -7.68 -5.07
CA ALA A 142 22.47 -8.50 -5.34
C ALA A 142 22.42 -9.90 -4.68
N VAL A 143 21.91 -9.97 -3.45
CA VAL A 143 21.69 -11.22 -2.68
C VAL A 143 20.80 -12.24 -3.42
N PHE A 144 19.92 -11.82 -4.33
CA PHE A 144 19.02 -12.69 -5.09
C PHE A 144 19.45 -12.94 -6.54
N ARG A 145 20.39 -12.16 -7.11
CA ARG A 145 20.74 -12.28 -8.54
C ARG A 145 21.29 -13.64 -8.95
N GLY A 146 21.87 -14.39 -8.01
CA GLY A 146 22.45 -15.72 -8.26
C GLY A 146 21.55 -16.89 -7.89
N THR A 147 20.31 -16.66 -7.43
CA THR A 147 19.45 -17.77 -6.99
C THR A 147 18.62 -18.29 -8.18
N PRO A 148 18.44 -19.63 -8.31
CA PRO A 148 17.73 -20.22 -9.45
C PRO A 148 16.33 -19.65 -9.75
N PRO A 149 15.48 -19.29 -8.76
CA PRO A 149 14.17 -18.72 -9.04
C PRO A 149 14.20 -17.40 -9.82
N PHE A 150 15.33 -16.69 -9.78
CA PHE A 150 15.51 -15.40 -10.45
C PHE A 150 16.20 -15.52 -11.81
N ALA A 151 16.55 -16.74 -12.24
CA ALA A 151 17.21 -17.00 -13.51
C ALA A 151 16.25 -16.92 -14.71
N ASP A 152 14.97 -17.26 -14.52
CA ASP A 152 13.95 -17.20 -15.56
C ASP A 152 13.10 -15.91 -15.41
N PRO A 153 13.17 -14.95 -16.35
CA PRO A 153 12.37 -13.74 -16.31
C PRO A 153 10.86 -13.96 -16.58
N GLU A 154 10.48 -15.13 -17.11
CA GLU A 154 9.11 -15.54 -17.40
C GLU A 154 8.45 -16.27 -16.23
N GLU A 155 9.19 -16.57 -15.17
CA GLU A 155 8.67 -17.12 -13.92
C GLU A 155 8.56 -16.03 -12.85
N ASN A 156 7.49 -16.08 -12.05
CA ASN A 156 7.37 -15.23 -10.87
C ASN A 156 7.98 -15.96 -9.66
N PRO A 157 9.14 -15.54 -9.13
CA PRO A 157 9.80 -16.22 -8.02
C PRO A 157 9.11 -15.99 -6.67
N TYR A 158 8.04 -15.19 -6.64
CA TYR A 158 7.38 -14.76 -5.41
C TYR A 158 6.03 -15.44 -5.25
N GLU A 159 5.91 -16.21 -4.16
CA GLU A 159 4.65 -16.78 -3.71
C GLU A 159 4.16 -16.04 -2.46
N PHE A 160 2.90 -15.61 -2.47
CA PHE A 160 2.26 -15.01 -1.30
C PHE A 160 1.14 -15.90 -0.80
N GLU A 161 1.14 -16.19 0.50
CA GLU A 161 0.07 -16.94 1.14
C GLU A 161 -1.21 -16.09 1.27
N LEU A 162 -2.09 -16.22 0.28
CA LEU A 162 -3.42 -15.63 0.31
C LEU A 162 -4.46 -16.74 0.49
N SER A 163 -5.21 -16.69 1.59
CA SER A 163 -6.30 -17.66 1.76
C SER A 163 -7.37 -17.48 0.67
N PRO A 164 -8.03 -18.57 0.21
CA PRO A 164 -9.01 -18.49 -0.87
C PRO A 164 -10.12 -17.45 -0.63
N GLY A 165 -10.62 -17.36 0.61
CA GLY A 165 -11.61 -16.35 1.00
C GLY A 165 -11.09 -14.91 0.94
N LYS A 166 -9.80 -14.67 1.26
CA LYS A 166 -9.17 -13.36 1.09
C LYS A 166 -9.02 -13.02 -0.39
N LEU A 167 -8.63 -13.99 -1.22
CA LEU A 167 -8.46 -13.81 -2.66
C LEU A 167 -9.79 -13.40 -3.33
N LEU A 168 -10.89 -14.08 -3.01
CA LEU A 168 -12.22 -13.72 -3.52
C LEU A 168 -12.62 -12.28 -3.14
N ARG A 169 -12.39 -11.89 -1.89
CA ARG A 169 -12.68 -10.52 -1.41
C ARG A 169 -11.80 -9.47 -2.08
N LEU A 170 -10.51 -9.77 -2.26
CA LEU A 170 -9.56 -8.88 -2.93
C LEU A 170 -9.91 -8.71 -4.40
N ARG A 171 -10.29 -9.79 -5.09
CA ARG A 171 -10.76 -9.74 -6.48
C ARG A 171 -11.99 -8.85 -6.62
N ALA A 172 -13.00 -9.02 -5.75
CA ALA A 172 -14.19 -8.17 -5.75
C ALA A 172 -13.83 -6.69 -5.52
N LYS A 173 -12.96 -6.41 -4.53
CA LYS A 173 -12.50 -5.05 -4.23
C LYS A 173 -11.73 -4.43 -5.40
N PHE A 174 -10.94 -5.22 -6.12
CA PHE A 174 -10.16 -4.74 -7.26
C PHE A 174 -11.05 -4.32 -8.43
N VAL A 175 -12.13 -5.05 -8.69
CA VAL A 175 -13.13 -4.69 -9.71
C VAL A 175 -13.82 -3.38 -9.34
N SER A 176 -14.30 -3.25 -8.10
CA SER A 176 -14.97 -2.03 -7.66
C SER A 176 -14.07 -0.79 -7.70
N ASN A 177 -12.77 -0.92 -7.39
CA ASN A 177 -11.85 0.21 -7.46
C ASN A 177 -11.65 0.74 -8.89
N ARG A 178 -11.61 -0.13 -9.92
CA ARG A 178 -11.48 0.29 -11.33
C ARG A 178 -12.70 1.07 -11.82
N GLU A 179 -13.88 0.71 -11.35
CA GLU A 179 -15.12 1.43 -11.69
C GLU A 179 -15.13 2.84 -11.10
N VAL A 180 -14.63 3.00 -9.87
CA VAL A 180 -14.52 4.32 -9.22
C VAL A 180 -13.53 5.22 -9.95
N GLU A 181 -12.36 4.70 -10.34
CA GLU A 181 -11.39 5.48 -11.13
C GLU A 181 -11.97 5.92 -12.48
N SER A 182 -12.64 5.01 -13.20
CA SER A 182 -13.29 5.32 -14.49
C SER A 182 -14.38 6.38 -14.36
N THR A 183 -15.11 6.39 -13.23
CA THR A 183 -16.17 7.37 -12.96
C THR A 183 -15.59 8.74 -12.59
N SER A 184 -14.47 8.76 -11.85
CA SER A 184 -13.80 10.00 -11.47
C SER A 184 -13.19 10.73 -12.67
N GLU A 185 -12.72 10.00 -13.69
CA GLU A 185 -12.19 10.59 -14.93
C GLU A 185 -13.29 11.26 -15.77
N MET A 186 -14.52 10.72 -15.77
CA MET A 186 -15.63 11.33 -16.53
C MET A 186 -16.17 12.63 -15.92
N LEU A 187 -16.00 12.85 -14.61
CA LEU A 187 -16.50 14.05 -13.93
C LEU A 187 -15.47 15.19 -13.86
N GLY A 188 -14.20 14.92 -14.21
CA GLY A 188 -13.10 15.89 -14.09
C GLY A 188 -12.89 16.82 -15.29
N ASN A 189 -13.56 16.60 -16.43
CA ASN A 189 -13.28 17.32 -17.68
C ASN A 189 -14.19 18.54 -17.96
N ASP A 190 -15.18 18.83 -17.12
CA ASP A 190 -16.16 19.92 -17.38
C ASP A 190 -15.81 21.26 -16.71
N SER A 191 -14.58 21.46 -16.26
CA SER A 191 -14.13 22.75 -15.71
C SER A 191 -12.80 23.17 -16.31
N ILE A 192 -12.85 23.91 -17.41
CA ILE A 192 -12.02 25.07 -17.78
C ILE A 192 -12.36 25.39 -19.25
N CYS A 193 -13.28 26.33 -19.46
CA CYS A 193 -13.40 27.16 -20.67
C CYS A 193 -14.29 28.35 -20.32
N ASN A 194 -13.72 29.34 -19.65
CA ASN A 194 -14.25 30.71 -19.60
C ASN A 194 -13.05 31.66 -19.53
N THR A 195 -12.64 32.15 -20.70
CA THR A 195 -11.75 33.29 -20.92
C THR A 195 -12.42 34.18 -21.94
#